data_AF-A0A443I852-F1
#
_entry.id   AF-A0A443I852-F1
#
_cell.length_a   1.000
_cell.length_b   1.000
_cell.length_c   1.000
_cell.angle_alpha   90.00
_cell.angle_beta   90.00
_cell.angle_gamma   90.00
#
_symmetry.space_group_name_H-M   'P 1'
#
loop_
_entity.id
_entity.type
_entity.pdbx_description
1 polymer ?
#
loop_
_entity_poly.entity_id
_entity_poly.type
_entity_poly.pdbx_seq_one_letter_code
_entity_poly.pdbx_strand_id
1 'polypeptide(L)'
;MAPQDIRDLAFLFNIVPVTVSEHASEQRKGLVSAQYWYPPLDQDQFVRIDSQSTGWCSWSARTGVQEQVIPNDPGRNDEVYTVFFNQENDHFLVVPIDCSRESLRQRVDAEPNWPTVGWFRVNFKHLHDGRMSKLTHEPMDCYHLGARGSPEWVPQLLPFAYDQSESDFVTGLTGKLSLLVAMAAFTSEFRREHFITTMRDHFQPPRWIPRPAGTPPVKTWPRSHQMGVIVRIRPDPRSGIGRTELSRFEEGDFGCLIGN
;
A
#
# COMPACT_ATOMS: atom_id res chain seq x y z
N MET A 1 -20.98 19.60 -10.02
CA MET A 1 -21.04 18.92 -8.70
C MET A 1 -20.17 19.69 -7.74
N ALA A 2 -20.66 20.02 -6.54
CA ALA A 2 -19.82 20.62 -5.51
C ALA A 2 -18.75 19.61 -5.05
N PRO A 3 -17.54 20.05 -4.65
CA PRO A 3 -16.58 19.17 -3.98
C PRO A 3 -17.25 18.56 -2.74
N GLN A 4 -17.20 17.23 -2.60
CA GLN A 4 -17.57 16.59 -1.34
C GLN A 4 -16.46 16.90 -0.34
N ASP A 5 -16.83 17.11 0.93
CA ASP A 5 -15.86 17.33 1.99
C ASP A 5 -15.20 15.98 2.37
N ILE A 6 -13.90 15.96 2.65
CA ILE A 6 -13.21 14.78 3.18
C ILE A 6 -13.85 14.30 4.49
N ARG A 7 -14.57 15.18 5.20
CA ARG A 7 -15.38 14.86 6.38
C ARG A 7 -16.44 13.78 6.16
N ASP A 8 -16.82 13.53 4.92
CA ASP A 8 -17.81 12.51 4.59
C ASP A 8 -17.16 11.18 4.22
N LEU A 9 -15.85 11.15 3.89
CA LEU A 9 -15.12 9.94 3.49
C LEU A 9 -15.14 8.89 4.60
N ALA A 10 -15.65 7.70 4.26
CA ALA A 10 -15.65 6.54 5.14
C ALA A 10 -15.43 5.25 4.33
N PHE A 11 -14.48 4.44 4.79
CA PHE A 11 -14.13 3.17 4.20
C PHE A 11 -13.79 2.15 5.26
N LEU A 12 -13.87 0.88 4.88
CA LEU A 12 -13.43 -0.23 5.69
C LEU A 12 -12.11 -0.74 5.14
N PHE A 13 -11.21 -1.12 6.05
CA PHE A 13 -9.93 -1.73 5.70
C PHE A 13 -9.68 -2.99 6.51
N ASN A 14 -8.93 -3.92 5.93
CA ASN A 14 -8.38 -5.08 6.62
C ASN A 14 -6.93 -5.28 6.18
N ILE A 15 -6.03 -5.44 7.14
CA ILE A 15 -4.61 -5.70 6.91
C ILE A 15 -4.31 -7.08 7.48
N VAL A 16 -3.75 -7.95 6.63
CA VAL A 16 -3.34 -9.30 7.02
C VAL A 16 -1.85 -9.44 6.69
N PRO A 17 -0.98 -9.63 7.68
CA PRO A 17 0.41 -9.94 7.41
C PRO A 17 0.52 -11.28 6.68
N VAL A 18 1.46 -11.35 5.75
CA VAL A 18 1.79 -12.55 5.01
C VAL A 18 3.30 -12.73 5.01
N THR A 19 3.77 -13.95 5.10
CA THR A 19 5.18 -14.29 4.95
C THR A 19 5.36 -15.28 3.82
N VAL A 20 6.54 -15.25 3.20
CA VAL A 20 6.97 -16.33 2.32
C VAL A 20 7.29 -17.57 3.16
N SER A 21 6.82 -18.74 2.69
CA SER A 21 7.08 -20.03 3.31
C SER A 21 8.58 -20.34 3.31
N GLU A 22 9.07 -20.97 4.38
CA GLU A 22 10.47 -21.41 4.47
C GLU A 22 10.84 -22.48 3.42
N HIS A 23 9.84 -23.17 2.86
CA HIS A 23 10.00 -24.15 1.79
C HIS A 23 9.87 -23.53 0.39
N ALA A 24 9.54 -22.24 0.29
CA ALA A 24 9.48 -21.57 -0.99
C ALA A 24 10.88 -21.47 -1.59
N SER A 25 11.00 -21.83 -2.87
CA SER A 25 12.25 -21.61 -3.60
C SER A 25 12.46 -20.11 -3.79
N GLU A 26 13.67 -19.65 -3.49
CA GLU A 26 14.02 -18.25 -3.68
C GLU A 26 13.95 -17.90 -5.18
N GLN A 27 13.17 -16.88 -5.51
CA GLN A 27 13.06 -16.40 -6.88
C GLN A 27 14.01 -15.21 -7.07
N ARG A 28 15.09 -15.46 -7.81
CA ARG A 28 16.05 -14.44 -8.20
C ARG A 28 16.01 -14.25 -9.72
N LYS A 29 15.77 -13.01 -10.17
CA LYS A 29 15.72 -12.66 -11.60
C LYS A 29 16.63 -11.47 -11.88
N GLY A 30 17.28 -11.47 -13.05
CA GLY A 30 18.23 -10.43 -13.45
C GLY A 30 19.42 -11.02 -14.22
N LEU A 31 20.41 -10.18 -14.51
CA LEU A 31 21.67 -10.62 -15.09
C LEU A 31 22.48 -11.40 -14.04
N VAL A 32 23.37 -12.29 -14.47
CA VAL A 32 24.17 -13.15 -13.56
C VAL A 32 24.93 -12.34 -12.49
N SER A 33 25.33 -11.11 -12.81
CA SER A 33 26.02 -10.19 -11.89
C SER A 33 25.10 -9.30 -11.04
N ALA A 34 23.79 -9.31 -11.28
CA ALA A 34 22.79 -8.46 -10.63
C ALA A 34 21.45 -9.19 -10.58
N GLN A 35 21.37 -10.22 -9.73
CA GLN A 35 20.16 -10.99 -9.49
C GLN A 35 19.38 -10.40 -8.32
N TYR A 36 18.13 -10.04 -8.56
CA TYR A 36 17.25 -9.43 -7.57
C TYR A 36 16.23 -10.42 -7.05
N TRP A 37 15.98 -10.37 -5.75
CA TRP A 37 14.90 -11.11 -5.13
C TRP A 37 13.51 -10.61 -5.57
N TYR A 38 12.60 -11.54 -5.83
CA TYR A 38 11.17 -11.32 -6.00
C TYR A 38 10.37 -12.28 -5.11
N PRO A 39 9.18 -11.89 -4.64
CA PRO A 39 8.32 -12.83 -3.93
C PRO A 39 7.90 -13.98 -4.85
N PRO A 40 7.52 -15.13 -4.27
CA PRO A 40 7.11 -16.28 -5.04
C PRO A 40 5.88 -16.03 -5.94
N LEU A 41 5.53 -17.01 -6.77
CA LEU A 41 4.36 -16.91 -7.66
C LEU A 41 3.23 -17.83 -7.27
N ASP A 42 3.53 -18.93 -6.58
CA ASP A 42 2.56 -19.97 -6.29
C ASP A 42 1.92 -19.73 -4.92
N GLN A 43 0.59 -19.88 -4.85
CA GLN A 43 -0.20 -19.46 -3.69
C GLN A 43 0.17 -20.20 -2.39
N ASP A 44 0.61 -21.46 -2.51
CA ASP A 44 1.02 -22.33 -1.42
C ASP A 44 2.37 -21.94 -0.81
N GLN A 45 3.09 -21.02 -1.45
CA GLN A 45 4.35 -20.45 -0.96
C GLN A 45 4.12 -19.23 -0.06
N PHE A 46 2.87 -18.84 0.19
CA PHE A 46 2.49 -17.74 1.07
C PHE A 46 1.75 -18.24 2.30
N VAL A 47 2.21 -17.80 3.47
CA VAL A 47 1.59 -18.12 4.77
C VAL A 47 0.99 -16.86 5.36
N ARG A 48 -0.33 -16.82 5.48
CA ARG A 48 -1.04 -15.73 6.16
C ARG A 48 -0.83 -15.86 7.67
N ILE A 49 -0.62 -14.73 8.33
CA ILE A 49 -0.52 -14.65 9.79
C ILE A 49 -1.86 -14.12 10.31
N ASP A 50 -2.90 -14.95 10.22
CA ASP A 50 -4.28 -14.54 10.54
C ASP A 50 -4.44 -14.05 12.00
N SER A 51 -3.61 -14.54 12.94
CA SER A 51 -3.58 -14.07 14.32
C SER A 51 -3.18 -12.59 14.47
N GLN A 52 -2.52 -12.02 13.47
CA GLN A 52 -2.10 -10.61 13.40
C GLN A 52 -2.96 -9.78 12.44
N SER A 53 -4.04 -10.36 11.91
CA SER A 53 -5.02 -9.63 11.10
C SER A 53 -5.69 -8.54 11.93
N THR A 54 -5.90 -7.37 11.36
CA THR A 54 -6.68 -6.31 12.01
C THR A 54 -8.16 -6.70 12.17
N GLY A 55 -8.63 -7.69 11.42
CA GLY A 55 -10.05 -7.80 11.09
C GLY A 55 -10.49 -6.60 10.24
N TRP A 56 -11.79 -6.45 10.03
CA TRP A 56 -12.30 -5.24 9.40
C TRP A 56 -12.32 -4.09 10.41
N CYS A 57 -11.69 -2.99 10.05
CA CYS A 57 -11.74 -1.74 10.77
C CYS A 57 -12.41 -0.69 9.86
N SER A 58 -13.24 0.19 10.43
CA SER A 58 -13.72 1.36 9.71
C SER A 58 -12.81 2.55 10.00
N TRP A 59 -12.56 3.35 8.97
CA TRP A 59 -11.99 4.67 9.09
C TRP A 59 -13.02 5.70 8.65
N SER A 60 -13.18 6.77 9.42
CA SER A 60 -13.86 7.99 8.96
C SER A 60 -13.16 9.23 9.50
N ALA A 61 -13.28 10.34 8.78
CA ALA A 61 -12.76 11.62 9.25
C ALA A 61 -13.40 12.10 10.58
N ARG A 62 -14.60 11.60 10.94
CA ARG A 62 -15.33 12.02 12.15
C ARG A 62 -14.96 11.20 13.38
N THR A 63 -14.79 9.89 13.21
CA THR A 63 -14.63 8.93 14.31
C THR A 63 -13.26 8.27 14.36
N GLY A 64 -12.40 8.56 13.38
CA GLY A 64 -11.11 7.90 13.21
C GLY A 64 -11.26 6.41 12.91
N VAL A 65 -10.30 5.62 13.38
CA VAL A 65 -10.33 4.16 13.26
C VAL A 65 -11.17 3.53 14.36
N GLN A 66 -12.10 2.67 13.97
CA GLN A 66 -12.94 1.86 14.86
C GLN A 66 -12.86 0.40 14.42
N GLU A 67 -12.69 -0.53 15.36
CA GLU A 67 -12.80 -1.96 15.06
C GLU A 67 -14.26 -2.32 14.75
N GLN A 68 -14.50 -3.09 13.70
CA GLN A 68 -15.84 -3.52 13.32
C GLN A 68 -15.98 -5.04 13.33
N VAL A 69 -17.17 -5.49 13.75
CA VAL A 69 -17.65 -6.85 13.51
C VAL A 69 -18.54 -6.77 12.27
N ILE A 70 -17.99 -7.05 11.09
CA ILE A 70 -18.81 -7.03 9.86
C ILE A 70 -19.51 -8.39 9.67
N PRO A 71 -20.85 -8.43 9.53
CA PRO A 71 -21.57 -9.66 9.18
C PRO A 71 -21.42 -10.04 7.68
N ASN A 72 -21.13 -11.32 7.45
CA ASN A 72 -21.42 -12.28 6.36
C ASN A 72 -21.61 -11.92 4.87
N ASP A 73 -21.54 -10.67 4.39
CA ASP A 73 -21.57 -10.48 2.93
C ASP A 73 -20.14 -10.57 2.34
N PRO A 74 -19.80 -11.62 1.57
CA PRO A 74 -18.53 -11.69 0.87
C PRO A 74 -18.50 -10.55 -0.15
N GLY A 75 -17.66 -9.55 0.11
CA GLY A 75 -17.60 -8.32 -0.67
C GLY A 75 -17.18 -8.62 -2.11
N ARG A 76 -18.15 -8.72 -3.01
CA ARG A 76 -17.92 -8.82 -4.47
C ARG A 76 -17.15 -7.62 -5.05
N ASN A 77 -16.99 -6.55 -4.27
CA ASN A 77 -16.34 -5.30 -4.68
C ASN A 77 -15.16 -4.91 -3.78
N ASP A 78 -14.57 -5.88 -3.06
CA ASP A 78 -13.36 -5.62 -2.28
C ASP A 78 -12.19 -5.34 -3.22
N GLU A 79 -11.54 -4.19 -3.03
CA GLU A 79 -10.23 -3.99 -3.60
C GLU A 79 -9.22 -4.72 -2.73
N VAL A 80 -8.38 -5.56 -3.34
CA VAL A 80 -7.36 -6.32 -2.63
C VAL A 80 -6.01 -6.13 -3.29
N TYR A 81 -4.99 -5.93 -2.44
CA TYR A 81 -3.60 -5.86 -2.87
C TYR A 81 -2.72 -6.66 -1.94
N THR A 82 -1.78 -7.40 -2.52
CA THR A 82 -0.63 -7.92 -1.79
C THR A 82 0.57 -7.03 -2.06
N VAL A 83 1.26 -6.60 -1.00
CA VAL A 83 2.42 -5.71 -1.06
C VAL A 83 3.59 -6.29 -0.27
N PHE A 84 4.76 -6.31 -0.88
CA PHE A 84 6.04 -6.64 -0.26
C PHE A 84 7.01 -5.46 -0.37
N PHE A 85 7.92 -5.32 0.60
CA PHE A 85 9.01 -4.35 0.51
C PHE A 85 10.32 -5.06 0.17
N ASN A 86 10.85 -4.82 -1.04
CA ASN A 86 12.13 -5.34 -1.47
C ASN A 86 13.27 -4.51 -0.87
N GLN A 87 13.82 -4.99 0.25
CA GLN A 87 14.94 -4.37 0.94
C GLN A 87 16.24 -4.34 0.10
N GLU A 88 16.44 -5.27 -0.83
CA GLU A 88 17.66 -5.32 -1.67
C GLU A 88 17.72 -4.12 -2.64
N ASN A 89 16.57 -3.58 -3.03
CA ASN A 89 16.45 -2.53 -4.04
C ASN A 89 15.66 -1.31 -3.54
N ASP A 90 15.35 -1.26 -2.25
CA ASP A 90 14.63 -0.18 -1.58
C ASP A 90 13.32 0.23 -2.31
N HIS A 91 12.47 -0.73 -2.66
CA HIS A 91 11.18 -0.43 -3.30
C HIS A 91 10.06 -1.40 -2.92
N PHE A 92 8.82 -1.04 -3.22
CA PHE A 92 7.66 -1.91 -3.03
C PHE A 92 7.33 -2.71 -4.30
N LEU A 93 7.00 -3.97 -4.08
CA LEU A 93 6.46 -4.90 -5.07
C LEU A 93 5.01 -5.19 -4.72
N VAL A 94 4.16 -5.24 -5.75
CA VAL A 94 2.71 -5.24 -5.56
C VAL A 94 1.98 -6.04 -6.64
N VAL A 95 0.85 -6.63 -6.25
CA VAL A 95 -0.13 -7.24 -7.16
C VAL A 95 -1.56 -6.99 -6.67
N PRO A 96 -2.54 -6.76 -7.57
CA PRO A 96 -3.95 -6.50 -7.22
C PRO A 96 -4.73 -7.80 -6.92
N ILE A 97 -4.10 -8.74 -6.20
CA ILE A 97 -4.72 -10.01 -5.80
C ILE A 97 -4.33 -10.38 -4.36
N ASP A 98 -5.05 -11.33 -3.79
CA ASP A 98 -4.64 -12.01 -2.56
C ASP A 98 -3.71 -13.19 -2.92
N CYS A 99 -2.41 -13.01 -2.76
CA CYS A 99 -1.39 -14.01 -3.10
C CYS A 99 -1.55 -15.36 -2.36
N SER A 100 -2.29 -15.38 -1.25
CA SER A 100 -2.54 -16.60 -0.48
C SER A 100 -3.76 -17.39 -0.97
N ARG A 101 -4.50 -16.84 -1.93
CA ARG A 101 -5.72 -17.44 -2.48
C ARG A 101 -5.66 -17.70 -3.98
N GLU A 102 -4.73 -17.05 -4.67
CA GLU A 102 -4.60 -17.12 -6.12
C GLU A 102 -3.12 -17.14 -6.52
N SER A 103 -2.76 -18.04 -7.45
CA SER A 103 -1.40 -18.14 -7.99
C SER A 103 -1.17 -17.07 -9.06
N LEU A 104 -0.10 -16.32 -8.89
CA LEU A 104 0.38 -15.34 -9.87
C LEU A 104 0.90 -16.00 -11.15
N ARG A 105 1.35 -17.25 -11.08
CA ARG A 105 1.87 -17.97 -12.26
C ARG A 105 0.82 -18.05 -13.37
N GLN A 106 -0.42 -18.36 -13.00
CA GLN A 106 -1.53 -18.42 -13.95
C GLN A 106 -1.80 -17.06 -14.60
N ARG A 107 -1.66 -15.97 -13.84
CA ARG A 107 -1.80 -14.59 -14.35
C ARG A 107 -0.68 -14.23 -15.32
N VAL A 108 0.57 -14.52 -14.95
CA VAL A 108 1.75 -14.30 -15.80
C VAL A 108 1.60 -15.00 -17.15
N ASP A 109 1.11 -16.24 -17.14
CA ASP A 109 0.99 -17.05 -18.36
C ASP A 109 -0.23 -16.63 -19.23
N ALA A 110 -1.30 -16.12 -18.60
CA ALA A 110 -2.56 -15.81 -19.29
C ALA A 110 -2.69 -14.35 -19.76
N GLU A 111 -2.02 -13.40 -19.09
CA GLU A 111 -2.21 -11.97 -19.31
C GLU A 111 -0.99 -11.31 -19.96
N PRO A 112 -1.08 -10.86 -21.23
CA PRO A 112 0.05 -10.29 -21.96
C PRO A 112 0.71 -9.07 -21.31
N ASN A 113 -0.06 -8.31 -20.52
CA ASN A 113 0.40 -7.09 -19.86
C ASN A 113 0.91 -7.35 -18.43
N TRP A 114 0.89 -8.61 -17.97
CA TRP A 114 1.41 -8.95 -16.65
C TRP A 114 2.95 -9.01 -16.67
N PRO A 115 3.65 -8.48 -15.65
CA PRO A 115 5.10 -8.56 -15.58
C PRO A 115 5.58 -10.00 -15.65
N THR A 116 6.61 -10.28 -16.44
CA THR A 116 7.23 -11.63 -16.51
C THR A 116 7.82 -12.08 -15.17
N VAL A 117 8.12 -11.12 -14.28
CA VAL A 117 8.55 -11.37 -12.91
C VAL A 117 7.38 -11.67 -11.95
N GLY A 118 6.13 -11.50 -12.41
CA GLY A 118 4.89 -11.74 -11.67
C GLY A 118 4.45 -10.61 -10.75
N TRP A 119 5.35 -9.69 -10.43
CA TRP A 119 5.13 -8.59 -9.50
C TRP A 119 5.31 -7.25 -10.20
N PHE A 120 4.41 -6.32 -9.93
CA PHE A 120 4.58 -4.93 -10.35
C PHE A 120 5.47 -4.20 -9.36
N ARG A 121 6.33 -3.31 -9.84
CA ARG A 121 6.92 -2.28 -8.99
C ARG A 121 5.88 -1.17 -8.81
N VAL A 122 5.81 -0.61 -7.62
CA VAL A 122 5.03 0.60 -7.37
C VAL A 122 5.63 1.78 -8.13
N ASN A 123 4.75 2.52 -8.82
CA ASN A 123 5.10 3.65 -9.68
C ASN A 123 4.27 4.89 -9.32
N PHE A 124 4.62 6.02 -9.94
CA PHE A 124 3.91 7.28 -9.72
C PHE A 124 3.48 7.90 -11.05
N LYS A 125 2.19 8.20 -11.17
CA LYS A 125 1.69 9.12 -12.19
C LYS A 125 1.80 10.54 -11.65
N HIS A 126 2.52 11.41 -12.34
CA HIS A 126 2.65 12.80 -11.93
C HIS A 126 1.42 13.60 -12.39
N LEU A 127 0.81 14.30 -11.44
CA LEU A 127 -0.36 15.14 -11.61
C LEU A 127 0.02 16.59 -11.25
N HIS A 128 -0.73 17.55 -11.79
CA HIS A 128 -0.53 18.98 -11.52
C HIS A 128 0.94 19.43 -11.67
N ASP A 129 1.56 19.07 -12.80
CA ASP A 129 2.95 19.41 -13.13
C ASP A 129 3.96 18.94 -12.06
N GLY A 130 3.72 17.77 -11.48
CA GLY A 130 4.60 17.18 -10.46
C GLY A 130 4.34 17.65 -9.04
N ARG A 131 3.35 18.53 -8.80
CA ARG A 131 2.94 18.93 -7.45
C ARG A 131 2.21 17.83 -6.69
N MET A 132 1.69 16.84 -7.40
CA MET A 132 1.06 15.67 -6.80
C MET A 132 1.49 14.40 -7.53
N SER A 133 1.88 13.39 -6.77
CA SER A 133 2.25 12.08 -7.29
C SER A 133 1.16 11.09 -6.93
N LYS A 134 0.54 10.48 -7.93
CA LYS A 134 -0.47 9.43 -7.75
C LYS A 134 0.21 8.07 -7.77
N LEU A 135 0.15 7.40 -6.62
CA LEU A 135 0.61 6.05 -6.40
C LEU A 135 -0.21 5.04 -7.19
N THR A 136 0.47 4.23 -7.99
CA THR A 136 -0.13 3.20 -8.85
C THR A 136 0.78 1.99 -9.00
N HIS A 137 0.22 0.88 -9.46
CA HIS A 137 0.99 -0.29 -9.93
C HIS A 137 0.95 -0.42 -11.45
N GLU A 138 0.17 0.43 -12.13
CA GLU A 138 0.10 0.46 -13.58
C GLU A 138 1.50 0.75 -14.17
N PRO A 139 1.84 0.16 -15.32
CA PRO A 139 3.08 0.47 -16.01
C PRO A 139 3.19 1.97 -16.28
N MET A 140 4.24 2.59 -15.75
CA MET A 140 4.56 4.00 -15.94
C MET A 140 6.07 4.12 -16.21
N ASP A 141 6.49 5.20 -16.86
CA ASP A 141 7.90 5.47 -17.11
C ASP A 141 8.62 6.00 -15.85
N CYS A 142 7.87 6.36 -14.80
CA CYS A 142 8.39 7.04 -13.61
C CYS A 142 8.21 6.19 -12.34
N TYR A 143 9.35 5.82 -11.75
CA TYR A 143 9.42 5.17 -10.43
C TYR A 143 9.63 6.15 -9.29
N HIS A 144 9.87 7.43 -9.59
CA HIS A 144 10.11 8.48 -8.61
C HIS A 144 8.87 9.35 -8.43
N LEU A 145 8.79 9.98 -7.27
CA LEU A 145 7.91 11.13 -7.04
C LEU A 145 8.14 12.21 -8.11
N GLY A 146 7.13 13.03 -8.40
CA GLY A 146 7.21 14.10 -9.41
C GLY A 146 8.02 15.33 -8.97
N ALA A 147 8.39 15.35 -7.69
CA ALA A 147 9.31 16.28 -7.06
C ALA A 147 9.85 15.63 -5.79
N ARG A 148 10.63 16.34 -4.97
CA ARG A 148 11.05 15.80 -3.68
C ARG A 148 9.81 15.60 -2.81
N GLY A 149 9.71 14.52 -2.05
CA GLY A 149 8.61 14.47 -1.08
C GLY A 149 8.98 15.21 0.22
N SER A 150 8.02 15.39 1.12
CA SER A 150 8.29 16.15 2.33
C SER A 150 9.18 15.34 3.30
N PRO A 151 10.16 16.00 3.96
CA PRO A 151 11.05 15.35 4.93
C PRO A 151 10.32 14.67 6.08
N GLU A 152 9.09 15.09 6.36
CA GLU A 152 8.29 14.56 7.46
C GLU A 152 7.67 13.20 7.14
N TRP A 153 7.26 12.96 5.89
CA TRP A 153 6.52 11.76 5.51
C TRP A 153 7.30 10.79 4.62
N VAL A 154 8.16 11.28 3.73
CA VAL A 154 8.88 10.40 2.79
C VAL A 154 9.68 9.35 3.52
N PRO A 155 10.58 9.68 4.48
CA PRO A 155 11.40 8.65 5.13
C PRO A 155 10.57 7.64 5.94
N GLN A 156 9.36 8.03 6.34
CA GLN A 156 8.47 7.17 7.12
C GLN A 156 7.66 6.25 6.21
N LEU A 157 6.93 6.81 5.25
CA LEU A 157 6.01 6.08 4.38
C LEU A 157 6.72 5.41 3.20
N LEU A 158 7.57 6.15 2.50
CA LEU A 158 8.22 5.69 1.28
C LEU A 158 9.68 5.27 1.52
N PRO A 159 10.18 4.37 0.69
CA PRO A 159 11.61 4.14 0.49
C PRO A 159 12.33 5.37 -0.07
N PHE A 160 13.64 5.48 0.17
CA PHE A 160 14.46 6.58 -0.36
C PHE A 160 14.58 6.52 -1.88
N ALA A 161 14.53 5.32 -2.47
CA ALA A 161 14.60 5.14 -3.91
C ALA A 161 13.46 5.81 -4.69
N TYR A 162 12.39 6.26 -4.03
CA TYR A 162 11.30 7.00 -4.66
C TYR A 162 11.44 8.51 -4.56
N ASP A 163 12.28 9.01 -3.66
CA ASP A 163 12.46 10.44 -3.49
C ASP A 163 13.18 11.04 -4.70
N GLN A 164 12.78 12.25 -5.08
CA GLN A 164 13.44 13.03 -6.13
C GLN A 164 14.14 14.22 -5.49
N SER A 165 15.21 13.93 -4.74
CA SER A 165 15.90 14.85 -3.85
C SER A 165 16.49 16.10 -4.53
N GLU A 166 16.68 16.06 -5.85
CA GLU A 166 17.21 17.17 -6.66
C GLU A 166 16.18 18.28 -6.92
N SER A 167 14.90 18.09 -6.59
CA SER A 167 13.86 19.11 -6.80
C SER A 167 13.80 20.13 -5.64
N ASP A 168 13.56 21.40 -5.99
CA ASP A 168 13.44 22.50 -5.03
C ASP A 168 12.06 22.61 -4.36
N PHE A 169 11.04 21.94 -4.89
CA PHE A 169 9.67 21.98 -4.36
C PHE A 169 9.20 20.60 -3.91
N VAL A 170 8.19 20.58 -3.03
CA VAL A 170 7.62 19.35 -2.46
C VAL A 170 6.43 18.87 -3.29
N THR A 171 6.35 17.55 -3.54
CA THR A 171 5.14 16.92 -4.08
C THR A 171 4.27 16.32 -2.99
N GLY A 172 2.96 16.41 -3.22
CA GLY A 172 1.94 15.61 -2.56
C GLY A 172 1.94 14.14 -2.98
N LEU A 173 1.33 13.28 -2.16
CA LEU A 173 1.06 11.88 -2.50
C LEU A 173 -0.45 11.61 -2.49
N THR A 174 -0.98 11.01 -3.55
CA THR A 174 -2.33 10.41 -3.60
C THR A 174 -2.24 9.01 -4.20
N GLY A 175 -3.36 8.33 -4.42
CA GLY A 175 -3.43 7.05 -5.13
C GLY A 175 -4.28 6.01 -4.41
N LYS A 176 -4.10 4.75 -4.83
CA LYS A 176 -4.90 3.62 -4.34
C LYS A 176 -4.87 3.53 -2.81
N LEU A 177 -6.05 3.53 -2.18
CA LEU A 177 -6.17 3.49 -0.72
C LEU A 177 -5.53 2.24 -0.13
N SER A 178 -5.68 1.11 -0.82
CA SER A 178 -5.07 -0.18 -0.47
C SER A 178 -3.53 -0.09 -0.37
N LEU A 179 -2.89 0.60 -1.32
CA LEU A 179 -1.45 0.80 -1.35
C LEU A 179 -0.99 1.79 -0.30
N LEU A 180 -1.72 2.89 -0.10
CA LEU A 180 -1.43 3.88 0.93
C LEU A 180 -1.52 3.26 2.33
N VAL A 181 -2.55 2.44 2.58
CA VAL A 181 -2.70 1.66 3.81
C VAL A 181 -1.57 0.62 3.94
N ALA A 182 -1.16 -0.06 2.86
CA ALA A 182 -0.02 -0.97 2.92
C ALA A 182 1.27 -0.24 3.32
N MET A 183 1.56 0.92 2.72
CA MET A 183 2.74 1.73 3.05
C MET A 183 2.72 2.21 4.51
N ALA A 184 1.57 2.68 4.99
CA ALA A 184 1.39 3.03 6.38
C ALA A 184 1.62 1.82 7.30
N ALA A 185 1.13 0.63 6.93
CA ALA A 185 1.38 -0.61 7.68
C ALA A 185 2.88 -0.97 7.75
N PHE A 186 3.63 -0.77 6.66
CA PHE A 186 5.09 -0.98 6.64
C PHE A 186 5.87 0.00 7.52
N THR A 187 5.24 1.07 8.01
CA THR A 187 5.86 1.93 9.00
C THR A 187 5.87 1.26 10.38
N SER A 188 4.92 0.39 10.72
CA SER A 188 4.81 -0.23 12.05
C SER A 188 5.37 -1.65 12.09
N GLU A 189 5.47 -2.26 13.27
CA GLU A 189 5.70 -3.70 13.36
C GLU A 189 4.50 -4.49 12.82
N PHE A 190 4.72 -5.75 12.41
CA PHE A 190 3.67 -6.65 11.94
C PHE A 190 2.88 -7.27 13.10
N ARG A 191 2.30 -6.40 13.92
CA ARG A 191 1.42 -6.75 15.03
C ARG A 191 0.09 -6.03 14.85
N ARG A 192 -1.00 -6.73 15.17
CA ARG A 192 -2.37 -6.23 15.02
C ARG A 192 -2.55 -4.85 15.65
N GLU A 193 -2.13 -4.70 16.90
CA GLU A 193 -2.25 -3.47 17.68
C GLU A 193 -1.44 -2.31 17.11
N HIS A 194 -0.29 -2.61 16.49
CA HIS A 194 0.58 -1.61 15.88
C HIS A 194 0.01 -1.10 14.55
N PHE A 195 -0.62 -1.98 13.75
CA PHE A 195 -1.37 -1.53 12.56
C PHE A 195 -2.53 -0.62 12.93
N ILE A 196 -3.37 -1.02 13.89
CA ILE A 196 -4.54 -0.24 14.30
C ILE A 196 -4.10 1.12 14.85
N THR A 197 -3.07 1.15 15.70
CA THR A 197 -2.53 2.40 16.25
C THR A 197 -1.96 3.28 15.14
N THR A 198 -1.23 2.71 14.17
CA THR A 198 -0.69 3.47 13.05
C THR A 198 -1.79 4.06 12.16
N MET A 199 -2.82 3.28 11.87
CA MET A 199 -3.96 3.76 11.08
C MET A 199 -4.75 4.84 11.81
N ARG A 200 -4.83 4.77 13.14
CA ARG A 200 -5.58 5.73 13.96
C ARG A 200 -4.83 7.06 14.13
N ASP A 201 -3.55 6.97 14.46
CA ASP A 201 -2.80 8.11 14.98
C ASP A 201 -1.96 8.79 13.88
N HIS A 202 -1.65 8.07 12.79
CA HIS A 202 -0.74 8.53 11.75
C HIS A 202 -1.35 8.59 10.35
N PHE A 203 -2.23 7.65 10.00
CA PHE A 203 -2.94 7.66 8.72
C PHE A 203 -4.28 8.39 8.83
N GLN A 204 -4.26 9.72 8.74
CA GLN A 204 -5.47 10.57 8.83
C GLN A 204 -5.71 11.34 7.52
N PRO A 205 -6.07 10.66 6.41
CA PRO A 205 -6.37 11.30 5.12
C PRO A 205 -7.12 12.64 5.23
N PRO A 206 -6.67 13.69 4.52
CA PRO A 206 -5.58 13.71 3.55
C PRO A 206 -4.23 14.05 4.22
N ARG A 207 -4.01 13.65 5.47
CA ARG A 207 -2.78 13.96 6.20
C ARG A 207 -2.12 12.71 6.76
N TRP A 208 -0.83 12.57 6.51
CA TRP A 208 0.06 11.73 7.30
C TRP A 208 0.55 12.53 8.49
N ILE A 209 0.42 11.97 9.69
CA ILE A 209 0.97 12.57 10.91
C ILE A 209 2.28 11.84 11.21
N PRO A 210 3.43 12.53 11.14
CA PRO A 210 4.74 11.94 11.40
C PRO A 210 4.81 11.32 12.79
N ARG A 211 5.49 10.19 12.90
CA ARG A 211 5.75 9.52 14.17
C ARG A 211 6.91 10.16 14.90
N PRO A 212 6.86 10.26 16.24
CA PRO A 212 8.04 10.62 17.02
C PRO A 212 9.14 9.56 16.82
N ALA A 213 10.39 10.01 16.78
CA ALA A 213 11.54 9.12 16.63
C ALA A 213 11.58 8.12 17.80
N GLY A 214 11.58 6.81 17.51
CA GLY A 214 11.67 5.79 18.55
C GLY A 214 11.46 4.35 18.08
N THR A 215 10.52 4.13 17.15
CA THR A 215 10.23 2.77 16.65
C THR A 215 10.71 2.61 15.19
N PRO A 216 11.73 1.79 14.93
CA PRO A 216 12.20 1.56 13.57
C PRO A 216 11.12 0.84 12.74
N PRO A 217 10.85 1.28 11.50
CA PRO A 217 9.82 0.66 10.66
C PRO A 217 10.22 -0.74 10.20
N VAL A 218 9.25 -1.62 9.89
CA VAL A 218 9.54 -3.00 9.41
C VAL A 218 10.42 -3.02 8.17
N LYS A 219 10.36 -1.98 7.33
CA LYS A 219 11.28 -1.81 6.19
C LYS A 219 12.77 -1.85 6.57
N THR A 220 13.11 -1.56 7.82
CA THR A 220 14.49 -1.58 8.32
C THR A 220 14.89 -2.90 8.98
N TRP A 221 13.95 -3.83 9.12
CA TRP A 221 14.22 -5.12 9.77
C TRP A 221 15.03 -6.05 8.85
N PRO A 222 15.90 -6.90 9.40
CA PRO A 222 16.57 -7.94 8.61
C PRO A 222 15.54 -8.86 7.94
N ARG A 223 15.73 -9.15 6.64
CA ARG A 223 14.85 -10.03 5.85
C ARG A 223 13.40 -9.55 5.77
N SER A 224 13.15 -8.25 5.91
CA SER A 224 11.81 -7.68 5.73
C SER A 224 11.21 -7.97 4.36
N HIS A 225 12.05 -8.26 3.35
CA HIS A 225 11.61 -8.68 2.02
C HIS A 225 10.80 -9.98 2.01
N GLN A 226 10.97 -10.88 3.00
CA GLN A 226 10.16 -12.09 3.11
C GLN A 226 8.78 -11.84 3.75
N MET A 227 8.53 -10.61 4.23
CA MET A 227 7.32 -10.22 4.91
C MET A 227 6.54 -9.21 4.05
N GLY A 228 5.24 -9.46 3.91
CA GLY A 228 4.32 -8.65 3.16
C GLY A 228 3.02 -8.39 3.92
N VAL A 229 2.15 -7.60 3.31
CA VAL A 229 0.78 -7.39 3.79
C VAL A 229 -0.21 -7.59 2.65
N ILE A 230 -1.34 -8.21 2.98
CA ILE A 230 -2.53 -8.23 2.14
C ILE A 230 -3.46 -7.16 2.71
N VAL A 231 -3.78 -6.15 1.90
CA VAL A 231 -4.69 -5.08 2.27
C VAL A 231 -5.97 -5.20 1.47
N ARG A 232 -7.10 -5.12 2.17
CA ARG A 232 -8.43 -5.04 1.56
C ARG A 232 -9.08 -3.72 1.90
N ILE A 233 -9.74 -3.11 0.92
CA ILE A 233 -10.51 -1.88 1.07
C ILE A 233 -11.90 -2.09 0.49
N ARG A 234 -12.92 -1.57 1.18
CA ARG A 234 -14.27 -1.43 0.63
C ARG A 234 -14.91 -0.13 1.14
N PRO A 235 -15.85 0.47 0.40
CA PRO A 235 -16.68 1.56 0.94
C PRO A 235 -17.42 1.12 2.21
N ASP A 236 -17.59 2.02 3.18
CA ASP A 236 -18.39 1.70 4.36
C ASP A 236 -19.88 1.69 3.98
N PRO A 237 -20.57 0.54 4.06
CA PRO A 237 -21.97 0.42 3.65
C PRO A 237 -22.92 1.30 4.47
N ARG A 238 -22.50 1.78 5.65
CA ARG A 238 -23.31 2.65 6.52
C ARG A 238 -23.15 4.14 6.22
N SER A 239 -22.15 4.52 5.42
CA SER A 239 -21.78 5.92 5.18
C SER A 239 -22.50 6.57 4.01
N GLY A 240 -23.14 5.78 3.14
CA GLY A 240 -23.70 6.28 1.87
C GLY A 240 -22.65 6.61 0.80
N ILE A 241 -21.36 6.38 1.09
CA ILE A 241 -20.26 6.52 0.14
C ILE A 241 -20.10 5.24 -0.67
N GLY A 242 -19.98 5.40 -1.99
CA GLY A 242 -19.73 4.32 -2.92
C GLY A 242 -18.27 4.25 -3.37
N ARG A 243 -18.02 3.37 -4.35
CA ARG A 243 -16.68 3.23 -4.95
C ARG A 243 -16.26 4.49 -5.71
N THR A 244 -17.21 5.21 -6.30
CA THR A 244 -16.95 6.45 -7.05
C THR A 244 -16.31 7.51 -6.16
N GLU A 245 -16.84 7.73 -4.96
CA GLU A 245 -16.31 8.68 -3.99
C GLU A 245 -14.92 8.27 -3.48
N LEU A 246 -14.69 6.97 -3.24
CA LEU A 246 -13.35 6.47 -2.93
C LEU A 246 -12.38 6.73 -4.08
N SER A 247 -12.77 6.45 -5.32
CA SER A 247 -11.93 6.71 -6.49
C SER A 247 -11.56 8.18 -6.60
N ARG A 248 -12.49 9.11 -6.33
CA ARG A 248 -12.19 10.55 -6.30
C ARG A 248 -11.10 10.90 -5.27
N PHE A 249 -11.13 10.26 -4.10
CA PHE A 249 -10.02 10.36 -3.14
C PHE A 249 -8.71 9.83 -3.72
N GLU A 250 -8.72 8.66 -4.36
CA GLU A 250 -7.54 8.07 -5.00
C GLU A 250 -6.97 8.92 -6.16
N GLU A 251 -7.81 9.74 -6.81
CA GLU A 251 -7.40 10.73 -7.82
C GLU A 251 -6.84 12.03 -7.21
N GLY A 252 -7.00 12.25 -5.91
CA GLY A 252 -6.55 13.47 -5.21
C GLY A 252 -7.57 14.61 -5.16
N ASP A 253 -8.84 14.36 -5.50
CA ASP A 253 -9.91 15.39 -5.48
C ASP A 253 -10.11 16.03 -4.09
N PHE A 254 -9.73 15.32 -3.03
CA PHE A 254 -9.84 15.76 -1.63
C PHE A 254 -8.51 16.23 -1.04
N GLY A 255 -7.50 16.44 -1.88
CA GLY A 255 -6.12 16.75 -1.48
C GLY A 255 -5.21 15.52 -1.46
N CYS A 256 -3.98 15.72 -0.99
CA CYS A 256 -2.93 14.71 -0.99
C CYS A 256 -2.41 14.46 0.43
N LEU A 257 -1.97 13.23 0.71
CA LEU A 257 -1.60 12.72 2.04
C LEU A 257 -0.51 13.52 2.76
N ILE A 258 0.29 14.35 2.09
CA ILE A 258 0.88 15.61 2.61
C ILE A 258 1.35 16.40 1.38
N GLY A 259 0.75 17.57 1.14
CA GLY A 259 1.35 18.65 0.36
C GLY A 259 1.40 19.89 1.25
N ASN A 260 2.56 20.50 1.39
CA ASN A 260 2.67 21.91 1.76
C ASN A 260 2.95 22.68 0.49
#